data_AF-A0A7L0QVM5-F1
#
_entry.id   AF-A0A7L0QVM5-F1
#
_cell.length_a   1.000
_cell.length_b   1.000
_cell.length_c   1.000
_cell.angle_alpha   90.00
_cell.angle_beta   90.00
_cell.angle_gamma   90.00
#
_symmetry.space_group_name_H-M   'P 1'
#
loop_
_entity.id
_entity.type
_entity.pdbx_description
1 polymer ?
#
loop_
_entity_poly.entity_id
_entity_poly.type
_entity_poly.pdbx_seq_one_letter_code
_entity_poly.pdbx_strand_id
1 'polypeptide(L)'
;MGEWTILERLLEAAVQQHSTMIGRILLTVVVIFRILIVAIVGETVYDDEQTMFVCNTLQPGCNQACYDQAFPISHIRYWVFQIIMVCTPSLCFITYSVHQSAKQRERRYSTVFLTLERDQDSMKREDSKKIKNTIVNGVLQNTENSTKEAEPDCLEVKEIPNPAIRTTKSKMRRQEGISRFYIIQVVFRNALEIGFLVGQYFLYGFNVPSMYECDRYPCIKEVECYVSRPTEKTVFLVFMFAVSGICVVLNLAELNHLGWRKIKMAVRGVQAKRKSIYEIRNKDLPRMSMPNFGRTQSSDSAYV
;
A
#
# COMPACT_ATOMS: atom_id res chain seq x y z
N MET A 1 -7.58 15.59 38.79
CA MET A 1 -7.38 15.98 37.37
C MET A 1 -6.30 15.17 36.64
N GLY A 2 -5.84 14.01 37.15
CA GLY A 2 -4.75 13.21 36.54
C GLY A 2 -5.15 11.88 35.88
N GLU A 3 -6.40 11.44 36.02
CA GLU A 3 -6.86 10.15 35.48
C GLU A 3 -7.23 10.24 33.99
N TRP A 4 -7.82 11.37 33.55
CA TRP A 4 -8.17 11.62 32.16
C TRP A 4 -6.95 11.68 31.23
N THR A 5 -5.82 12.22 31.70
CA THR A 5 -4.59 12.34 30.89
C THR A 5 -3.90 11.00 30.63
N ILE A 6 -4.08 10.02 31.52
CA ILE A 6 -3.54 8.66 31.33
C ILE A 6 -4.46 7.87 30.42
N LEU A 7 -5.78 8.00 30.58
CA LEU A 7 -6.76 7.40 29.68
C LEU A 7 -6.65 7.97 28.27
N GLU A 8 -6.45 9.28 28.11
CA GLU A 8 -6.22 9.95 26.83
C GLU A 8 -4.91 9.49 26.18
N ARG A 9 -3.82 9.36 26.95
CA ARG A 9 -2.55 8.82 26.42
C ARG A 9 -2.60 7.33 26.09
N LEU A 10 -3.37 6.54 26.82
CA LEU A 10 -3.60 5.13 26.53
C LEU A 10 -4.53 4.95 25.32
N LEU A 11 -5.55 5.80 25.19
CA LEU A 11 -6.43 5.86 24.04
C LEU A 11 -5.63 6.30 22.81
N GLU A 12 -4.80 7.34 22.91
CA GLU A 12 -3.89 7.77 21.84
C GLU A 12 -2.89 6.67 21.48
N ALA A 13 -2.27 5.97 22.44
CA ALA A 13 -1.33 4.90 22.17
C ALA A 13 -1.99 3.67 21.51
N ALA A 14 -3.17 3.27 21.98
CA ALA A 14 -3.96 2.18 21.41
C ALA A 14 -4.48 2.55 20.01
N VAL A 15 -5.03 3.77 19.85
CA VAL A 15 -5.48 4.32 18.57
C VAL A 15 -4.31 4.39 17.59
N GLN A 16 -3.11 4.78 17.99
CA GLN A 16 -1.97 4.94 17.07
C GLN A 16 -1.37 3.62 16.56
N GLN A 17 -1.65 2.48 17.21
CA GLN A 17 -1.23 1.14 16.78
C GLN A 17 -2.36 0.38 16.06
N HIS A 18 -3.62 0.70 16.36
CA HIS A 18 -4.82 0.18 15.71
C HIS A 18 -5.39 1.07 14.58
N SER A 19 -4.90 2.30 14.39
CA SER A 19 -5.49 3.31 13.47
C SER A 19 -5.62 2.80 12.03
N THR A 20 -4.60 2.10 11.53
CA THR A 20 -4.62 1.52 10.17
C THR A 20 -5.48 0.27 10.06
N MET A 21 -5.74 -0.41 11.18
CA MET A 21 -6.60 -1.59 11.19
C MET A 21 -8.07 -1.16 11.26
N ILE A 22 -8.37 -0.16 12.09
CA ILE A 22 -9.71 0.43 12.23
C ILE A 22 -10.15 1.09 10.93
N GLY A 23 -9.28 1.90 10.29
CA GLY A 23 -9.58 2.51 8.99
C GLY A 23 -9.88 1.47 7.91
N ARG A 24 -9.03 0.43 7.79
CA ARG A 24 -9.25 -0.67 6.85
C ARG A 24 -10.52 -1.47 7.13
N ILE A 25 -10.83 -1.76 8.39
CA ILE A 25 -12.06 -2.47 8.78
C ILE A 25 -13.27 -1.60 8.45
N LEU A 26 -13.29 -0.33 8.85
CA LEU A 26 -14.37 0.61 8.55
C LEU A 26 -14.59 0.75 7.05
N LEU A 27 -13.53 0.92 6.27
CA LEU A 27 -13.63 0.99 4.81
C LEU A 27 -14.20 -0.28 4.20
N THR A 28 -13.81 -1.45 4.72
CA THR A 28 -14.35 -2.74 4.26
C THR A 28 -15.83 -2.86 4.61
N VAL A 29 -16.21 -2.49 5.84
CA VAL A 29 -17.60 -2.48 6.30
C VAL A 29 -18.45 -1.54 5.44
N VAL A 30 -17.97 -0.34 5.11
CA VAL A 30 -18.73 0.59 4.27
C VAL A 30 -18.85 0.08 2.83
N VAL A 31 -17.82 -0.55 2.26
CA VAL A 31 -17.93 -1.17 0.93
C VAL A 31 -18.97 -2.29 0.93
N ILE A 32 -18.97 -3.16 1.93
CA ILE A 32 -19.99 -4.23 2.07
C ILE A 32 -21.38 -3.60 2.20
N PHE A 33 -21.52 -2.60 3.04
CA PHE A 33 -22.78 -1.90 3.23
C PHE A 33 -23.30 -1.25 1.94
N ARG A 34 -22.41 -0.64 1.13
CA ARG A 34 -22.79 -0.12 -0.19
C ARG A 34 -23.27 -1.22 -1.13
N ILE A 35 -22.58 -2.36 -1.18
CA ILE A 35 -23.00 -3.52 -2.00
C ILE A 35 -24.40 -3.99 -1.57
N LEU A 36 -24.65 -4.11 -0.27
CA LEU A 36 -25.94 -4.53 0.26
C LEU A 36 -27.06 -3.55 -0.11
N ILE A 37 -26.83 -2.24 0.03
CA ILE A 37 -27.81 -1.23 -0.37
C ILE A 37 -28.09 -1.28 -1.87
N VAL A 38 -27.04 -1.31 -2.70
CA VAL A 38 -27.20 -1.41 -4.17
C VAL A 38 -28.01 -2.65 -4.54
N ALA A 39 -27.72 -3.81 -3.92
CA ALA A 39 -28.43 -5.05 -4.19
C ALA A 39 -29.92 -4.98 -3.79
N ILE A 40 -30.22 -4.53 -2.57
CA ILE A 40 -31.60 -4.54 -2.05
C ILE A 40 -32.45 -3.41 -2.63
N VAL A 41 -31.91 -2.19 -2.64
CA VAL A 41 -32.63 -0.99 -3.08
C VAL A 41 -32.69 -0.91 -4.59
N GLY A 42 -31.64 -1.38 -5.28
CA GLY A 42 -31.59 -1.38 -6.74
C GLY A 42 -32.76 -2.14 -7.36
N GLU A 43 -33.08 -3.32 -6.83
CA GLU A 43 -34.17 -4.16 -7.32
C GLU A 43 -35.57 -3.64 -6.93
N THR A 44 -35.69 -2.73 -5.96
CA THR A 44 -37.01 -2.30 -5.44
C THR A 44 -37.41 -0.88 -5.83
N VAL A 45 -36.43 -0.02 -6.11
CA VAL A 45 -36.64 1.42 -6.40
C VAL A 45 -36.34 1.77 -7.85
N TYR A 46 -35.47 0.99 -8.50
CA TYR A 46 -35.02 1.23 -9.87
C TYR A 46 -35.50 0.16 -10.86
N ASP A 47 -36.30 -0.81 -10.44
CA ASP A 47 -36.86 -1.85 -11.32
C ASP A 47 -37.86 -1.30 -12.34
N ASP A 48 -38.70 -0.37 -11.89
CA ASP A 48 -39.75 0.26 -12.69
C ASP A 48 -39.32 1.59 -13.34
N GLU A 49 -38.02 1.93 -13.30
CA GLU A 49 -37.55 3.26 -13.67
C GLU A 49 -37.87 3.65 -15.12
N GLN A 50 -37.87 2.68 -16.04
CA GLN A 50 -38.19 2.89 -17.45
C GLN A 50 -39.68 2.68 -17.76
N THR A 51 -40.35 1.77 -17.07
CA THR A 51 -41.77 1.44 -17.31
C THR A 51 -42.71 2.51 -16.74
N MET A 52 -42.31 3.14 -15.64
CA MET A 52 -43.07 4.19 -14.95
C MET A 52 -42.59 5.61 -15.32
N PHE A 53 -41.71 5.75 -16.32
CA PHE A 53 -41.37 7.04 -16.92
C PHE A 53 -42.38 7.35 -18.04
N VAL A 54 -43.28 8.29 -17.79
CA VAL A 54 -44.43 8.56 -18.66
C VAL A 54 -44.40 10.00 -19.12
N CYS A 55 -44.40 10.23 -20.44
CA CYS A 55 -44.56 11.56 -21.01
C CYS A 55 -46.00 11.81 -21.46
N ASN A 56 -46.46 13.06 -21.35
CA ASN A 56 -47.78 13.50 -21.78
C ASN A 56 -47.86 13.62 -23.32
N THR A 57 -47.81 12.48 -24.01
CA THR A 57 -47.80 12.41 -25.47
C THR A 57 -48.27 11.04 -25.97
N LEU A 58 -48.89 11.02 -27.15
CA LEU A 58 -49.25 9.79 -27.86
C LEU A 58 -48.21 9.41 -28.93
N GLN A 59 -47.12 10.18 -29.03
CA GLN A 59 -46.10 9.98 -30.06
C GLN A 59 -45.24 8.74 -29.74
N PRO A 60 -45.19 7.74 -30.64
CA PRO A 60 -44.40 6.53 -30.42
C PRO A 60 -42.90 6.86 -30.34
N GLY A 61 -42.22 6.22 -29.39
CA GLY A 61 -40.77 6.38 -29.17
C GLY A 61 -40.36 7.64 -28.40
N CYS A 62 -41.25 8.62 -28.19
CA CYS A 62 -40.93 9.86 -27.47
C CYS A 62 -40.52 9.56 -26.00
N ASN A 63 -41.28 8.71 -25.28
CA ASN A 63 -40.93 8.33 -23.89
C ASN A 63 -39.52 7.72 -23.80
N GLN A 64 -39.14 6.85 -24.73
CA GLN A 64 -37.83 6.19 -24.73
C GLN A 64 -36.70 7.19 -25.02
N ALA A 65 -36.89 8.09 -25.98
CA ALA A 65 -35.91 9.11 -26.32
C ALA A 65 -35.71 10.13 -25.18
N CYS A 66 -36.80 10.56 -24.53
CA CYS A 66 -36.75 11.47 -23.40
C CYS A 66 -36.13 10.81 -22.15
N TYR A 67 -36.43 9.54 -21.90
CA TYR A 67 -35.81 8.80 -20.80
C TYR A 67 -34.28 8.72 -20.97
N ASP A 68 -33.80 8.39 -22.18
CA ASP A 68 -32.37 8.34 -22.50
C ASP A 68 -31.68 9.72 -22.34
N GLN A 69 -32.39 10.81 -22.65
CA GLN A 69 -31.86 12.16 -22.45
C GLN A 69 -31.83 12.59 -20.98
N ALA A 70 -32.90 12.29 -20.24
CA ALA A 70 -33.03 12.65 -18.82
C ALA A 70 -32.05 11.84 -17.95
N PHE A 71 -31.89 10.55 -18.26
CA PHE A 71 -31.09 9.61 -17.48
C PHE A 71 -30.16 8.79 -18.38
N PRO A 72 -29.09 9.39 -18.94
CA PRO A 72 -28.17 8.69 -19.87
C PRO A 72 -27.50 7.48 -19.23
N ILE A 73 -27.33 7.50 -17.92
CA ILE A 73 -26.98 6.33 -17.11
C ILE A 73 -27.84 6.34 -15.84
N SER A 74 -28.50 5.23 -15.53
CA SER A 74 -29.27 5.16 -14.29
C SER A 74 -28.35 5.16 -13.06
N HIS A 75 -28.84 5.74 -11.96
CA HIS A 75 -28.09 5.88 -10.71
C HIS A 75 -27.57 4.53 -10.19
N ILE A 76 -28.39 3.47 -10.30
CA ILE A 76 -28.00 2.13 -9.86
C ILE A 76 -26.82 1.58 -10.66
N ARG A 77 -26.84 1.74 -11.99
CA ARG A 77 -25.72 1.33 -12.86
C ARG A 77 -24.46 2.12 -12.51
N TYR A 78 -24.60 3.42 -12.30
CA TYR A 78 -23.49 4.27 -11.88
C TYR A 78 -22.83 3.77 -10.58
N TRP A 79 -23.62 3.44 -9.54
CA TRP A 79 -23.09 2.91 -8.29
C TRP A 79 -22.46 1.53 -8.44
N VAL A 80 -23.02 0.66 -9.28
CA VAL A 80 -22.40 -0.65 -9.60
C VAL A 80 -21.02 -0.44 -10.24
N PHE A 81 -20.93 0.43 -11.25
CA PHE A 81 -19.64 0.76 -11.89
C PHE A 81 -18.65 1.37 -10.90
N GLN A 82 -19.11 2.27 -10.02
CA GLN A 82 -18.28 2.84 -8.96
C GLN A 82 -17.71 1.74 -8.05
N ILE A 83 -18.57 0.85 -7.53
CA ILE A 83 -18.14 -0.24 -6.63
C ILE A 83 -17.11 -1.13 -7.33
N ILE A 84 -17.36 -1.54 -8.57
CA ILE A 84 -16.43 -2.39 -9.33
C ILE A 84 -15.08 -1.70 -9.46
N MET A 85 -15.07 -0.48 -9.99
CA MET A 85 -13.83 0.27 -10.26
C MET A 85 -13.04 0.58 -8.97
N VAL A 86 -13.73 0.89 -7.87
CA VAL A 86 -13.10 1.16 -6.56
C VAL A 86 -12.55 -0.12 -5.90
N CYS A 87 -13.17 -1.28 -6.16
CA CYS A 87 -12.73 -2.57 -5.62
C CYS A 87 -11.56 -3.18 -6.43
N THR A 88 -11.48 -2.94 -7.74
CA THR A 88 -10.45 -3.51 -8.61
C THR A 88 -9.01 -3.30 -8.11
N PRO A 89 -8.56 -2.11 -7.67
CA PRO A 89 -7.18 -1.89 -7.23
C PRO A 89 -6.81 -2.73 -6.01
N SER A 90 -7.76 -2.88 -5.07
CA SER A 90 -7.61 -3.70 -3.88
C SER A 90 -7.48 -5.18 -4.23
N LEU A 91 -8.33 -5.67 -5.14
CA LEU A 91 -8.28 -7.05 -5.62
C LEU A 91 -6.98 -7.34 -6.37
N CYS A 92 -6.56 -6.44 -7.27
CA CYS A 92 -5.28 -6.55 -7.98
C CYS A 92 -4.10 -6.60 -6.99
N PHE A 93 -4.10 -5.77 -5.95
CA PHE A 93 -3.06 -5.79 -4.92
C PHE A 93 -3.05 -7.08 -4.11
N ILE A 94 -4.22 -7.56 -3.68
CA ILE A 94 -4.35 -8.83 -2.95
C ILE A 94 -3.82 -9.98 -3.81
N THR A 95 -4.31 -10.10 -5.05
CA THR A 95 -3.86 -11.14 -6.00
C THR A 95 -2.36 -11.06 -6.24
N TYR A 96 -1.82 -9.86 -6.48
CA TYR A 96 -0.38 -9.65 -6.62
C TYR A 96 0.38 -10.11 -5.37
N SER A 97 -0.09 -9.72 -4.18
CA SER A 97 0.58 -10.05 -2.91
C SER A 97 0.57 -11.55 -2.63
N VAL A 98 -0.53 -12.24 -2.93
CA VAL A 98 -0.69 -13.70 -2.77
C VAL A 98 0.19 -14.43 -3.77
N HIS A 99 0.11 -14.07 -5.05
CA HIS A 99 0.95 -14.66 -6.10
C HIS A 99 2.44 -14.46 -5.81
N GLN A 100 2.81 -13.25 -5.40
CA GLN A 100 4.20 -12.94 -5.03
C GLN A 100 4.64 -13.72 -3.79
N SER A 101 3.75 -13.97 -2.82
CA SER A 101 4.03 -14.80 -1.65
C SER A 101 4.22 -16.27 -2.01
N ALA A 102 3.39 -16.81 -2.91
CA ALA A 102 3.48 -18.18 -3.42
C ALA A 102 4.80 -18.42 -4.18
N LYS A 103 5.13 -17.54 -5.15
CA LYS A 103 6.38 -17.59 -5.91
C LYS A 103 7.63 -17.51 -5.02
N GLN A 104 7.53 -16.82 -3.89
CA GLN A 104 8.62 -16.74 -2.92
C GLN A 104 8.75 -17.97 -2.03
N ARG A 105 7.64 -18.70 -1.79
CA ARG A 105 7.66 -19.98 -1.09
C ARG A 105 8.39 -21.02 -1.94
N GLU A 106 8.13 -21.06 -3.24
CA GLU A 106 8.83 -21.93 -4.20
C GLU A 106 10.33 -21.67 -4.24
N ARG A 107 10.75 -20.40 -4.39
CA ARG A 107 12.19 -20.06 -4.40
C ARG A 107 12.90 -20.42 -3.10
N ARG A 108 12.23 -20.26 -1.95
CA ARG A 108 12.78 -20.68 -0.66
C ARG A 108 12.93 -22.20 -0.59
N TYR A 109 11.91 -22.95 -1.01
CA TYR A 109 11.96 -24.41 -1.03
C TYR A 109 13.08 -24.94 -1.93
N SER A 110 13.21 -24.40 -3.16
CA SER A 110 14.27 -24.77 -4.09
C SER A 110 15.68 -24.44 -3.56
N THR A 111 15.86 -23.28 -2.89
CA THR A 111 17.16 -22.94 -2.28
C THR A 111 17.50 -23.90 -1.13
N VAL A 112 16.54 -24.23 -0.28
CA VAL A 112 16.75 -25.18 0.83
C VAL A 112 17.07 -26.57 0.29
N PHE A 113 16.32 -27.04 -0.71
CA PHE A 113 16.56 -28.33 -1.36
C PHE A 113 17.98 -28.42 -1.95
N LEU A 114 18.41 -27.42 -2.72
CA LEU A 114 19.77 -27.35 -3.26
C LEU A 114 20.85 -27.28 -2.17
N THR A 115 20.55 -26.72 -1.00
CA THR A 115 21.51 -26.66 0.12
C THR A 115 21.63 -28.03 0.78
N LEU A 116 20.51 -28.73 1.01
CA LEU A 116 20.50 -30.09 1.56
C LEU A 116 21.23 -31.08 0.63
N GLU A 117 21.02 -30.96 -0.67
CA GLU A 117 21.69 -31.78 -1.67
C GLU A 117 23.23 -31.55 -1.66
N ARG A 118 23.65 -30.28 -1.50
CA ARG A 118 25.08 -29.92 -1.43
C ARG A 118 25.76 -30.43 -0.15
N ASP A 119 25.06 -30.43 0.98
CA ASP A 119 25.57 -30.99 2.24
C ASP A 119 25.69 -32.52 2.15
N GLN A 120 24.70 -33.19 1.53
CA GLN A 120 24.73 -34.63 1.32
C GLN A 120 25.89 -35.07 0.41
N ASP A 121 26.17 -34.33 -0.66
CA ASP A 121 27.31 -34.59 -1.55
C ASP A 121 28.65 -34.29 -0.89
N SER A 122 28.71 -33.28 -0.02
CA SER A 122 29.92 -32.94 0.73
C SER A 122 30.26 -34.05 1.73
N MET A 123 29.26 -34.58 2.42
CA MET A 123 29.42 -35.71 3.35
C MET A 123 29.86 -36.99 2.62
N LYS A 124 29.30 -37.29 1.44
CA LYS A 124 29.74 -38.42 0.59
C LYS A 124 31.19 -38.29 0.10
N ARG A 125 31.63 -37.07 -0.24
CA ARG A 125 33.02 -36.81 -0.68
C ARG A 125 34.01 -36.93 0.46
N GLU A 126 33.67 -36.51 1.67
CA GLU A 126 34.53 -36.68 2.84
C GLU A 126 34.68 -38.16 3.23
N ASP A 127 33.60 -38.93 3.23
CA ASP A 127 33.67 -40.38 3.49
C ASP A 127 34.53 -41.10 2.44
N SER A 128 34.37 -40.77 1.15
CA SER A 128 35.20 -41.34 0.08
C SER A 128 36.68 -40.98 0.23
N LYS A 129 37.00 -39.79 0.74
CA LYS A 129 38.38 -39.38 1.02
C LYS A 129 38.95 -40.08 2.26
N LYS A 130 38.17 -40.23 3.33
CA LYS A 130 38.54 -41.04 4.50
C LYS A 130 38.84 -42.48 4.09
N ILE A 131 37.94 -43.11 3.34
CA ILE A 131 38.12 -44.49 2.85
C ILE A 131 39.38 -44.62 2.00
N LYS A 132 39.62 -43.70 1.05
CA LYS A 132 40.85 -43.71 0.22
C LYS A 132 42.12 -43.51 1.05
N ASN A 133 42.11 -42.60 2.01
CA ASN A 133 43.28 -42.34 2.87
C ASN A 133 43.57 -43.53 3.81
N THR A 134 42.53 -44.20 4.32
CA THR A 134 42.67 -45.43 5.11
C THR A 134 43.24 -46.59 4.28
N ILE A 135 42.92 -46.68 2.98
CA ILE A 135 43.44 -47.74 2.09
C ILE A 135 44.88 -47.46 1.65
N VAL A 136 45.26 -46.19 1.42
CA VAL A 136 46.62 -45.81 0.98
C VAL A 136 47.67 -46.01 2.08
N ASN A 137 47.30 -45.96 3.36
CA ASN A 137 48.19 -46.25 4.48
C ASN A 137 48.33 -47.74 4.82
N GLY A 138 47.86 -48.64 3.93
CA GLY A 138 48.10 -50.08 3.90
C GLY A 138 48.59 -50.73 5.19
N VAL A 139 47.66 -51.28 5.98
CA VAL A 139 47.67 -52.66 6.54
C VAL A 139 46.35 -52.85 7.28
N LEU A 140 45.65 -53.95 6.96
CA LEU A 140 44.46 -54.41 7.68
C LEU A 140 44.90 -54.88 9.07
N GLN A 141 44.52 -54.16 10.14
CA GLN A 141 44.70 -54.66 11.50
C GLN A 141 43.44 -54.43 12.34
N ASN A 142 42.79 -55.56 12.68
CA ASN A 142 41.99 -55.70 13.90
C ASN A 142 42.88 -55.40 15.11
N THR A 143 42.37 -54.70 16.13
CA THR A 143 42.46 -55.04 17.59
C THR A 143 41.92 -53.88 18.45
N GLU A 144 41.34 -54.27 19.59
CA GLU A 144 40.71 -53.49 20.66
C GLU A 144 41.63 -52.55 21.49
N ASN A 145 40.96 -51.60 22.17
CA ASN A 145 41.23 -50.98 23.48
C ASN A 145 42.38 -49.96 23.74
N SER A 146 41.92 -48.80 24.28
CA SER A 146 42.45 -48.03 25.43
C SER A 146 43.56 -46.94 25.27
N THR A 147 43.11 -45.68 25.48
CA THR A 147 43.65 -44.56 26.31
C THR A 147 45.06 -43.95 26.07
N LYS A 148 45.13 -42.65 25.71
CA LYS A 148 45.66 -41.48 26.49
C LYS A 148 46.11 -40.30 25.61
N GLU A 149 46.12 -39.14 26.25
CA GLU A 149 46.11 -37.74 25.79
C GLU A 149 47.40 -37.21 25.13
N ALA A 150 47.25 -36.18 24.27
CA ALA A 150 48.14 -35.00 24.18
C ALA A 150 47.55 -33.92 23.22
N GLU A 151 47.23 -32.74 23.76
CA GLU A 151 47.21 -31.43 23.06
C GLU A 151 48.67 -30.89 22.98
N PRO A 152 49.06 -29.82 22.21
CA PRO A 152 48.26 -28.75 21.61
C PRO A 152 48.68 -28.25 20.19
N ASP A 153 47.93 -27.27 19.67
CA ASP A 153 48.40 -26.02 19.01
C ASP A 153 47.82 -25.62 17.62
N CYS A 154 46.99 -24.57 17.68
CA CYS A 154 46.68 -23.44 16.79
C CYS A 154 46.39 -23.51 15.27
N LEU A 155 45.25 -22.85 14.95
CA LEU A 155 44.87 -22.03 13.77
C LEU A 155 44.85 -22.69 12.37
N GLU A 156 43.75 -22.68 11.62
CA GLU A 156 43.18 -21.46 11.01
C GLU A 156 41.66 -21.61 10.80
N VAL A 157 40.86 -20.81 11.51
CA VAL A 157 39.41 -20.67 11.24
C VAL A 157 39.27 -19.83 9.99
N LYS A 158 39.01 -20.47 8.85
CA LYS A 158 38.62 -19.79 7.61
C LYS A 158 37.22 -19.21 7.80
N GLU A 159 37.19 -17.93 8.14
CA GLU A 159 36.03 -17.03 8.13
C GLU A 159 35.08 -17.35 6.96
N ILE A 160 33.88 -17.82 7.29
CA ILE A 160 32.78 -18.04 6.37
C ILE A 160 32.28 -16.65 5.92
N PRO A 161 32.22 -16.32 4.62
CA PRO A 161 31.60 -15.06 4.19
C PRO A 161 30.10 -15.06 4.51
N ASN A 162 29.78 -14.31 5.56
CA ASN A 162 28.50 -13.97 6.16
C ASN A 162 27.25 -14.06 5.22
N PRO A 163 26.44 -15.14 5.28
CA PRO A 163 25.16 -15.25 4.54
C PRO A 163 24.03 -14.35 5.11
N ALA A 164 24.22 -13.75 6.29
CA ALA A 164 23.21 -12.92 6.95
C ALA A 164 23.00 -11.54 6.27
N ILE A 165 24.00 -11.03 5.53
CA ILE A 165 23.95 -9.68 4.93
C ILE A 165 23.16 -9.66 3.60
N ARG A 166 23.22 -10.75 2.81
CA ARG A 166 22.44 -10.87 1.55
C ARG A 166 20.95 -11.08 1.82
N THR A 167 20.59 -11.77 2.90
CA THR A 167 19.19 -12.03 3.28
C THR A 167 18.51 -10.79 3.86
N THR A 168 19.23 -9.90 4.56
CA THR A 168 18.69 -8.63 5.09
C THR A 168 18.49 -7.58 3.99
N LYS A 169 19.44 -7.39 3.06
CA LYS A 169 19.26 -6.45 1.93
C LYS A 169 18.11 -6.86 1.00
N SER A 170 17.92 -8.15 0.74
CA SER A 170 16.82 -8.67 -0.08
C SER A 170 15.47 -8.61 0.63
N LYS A 171 15.41 -8.84 1.95
CA LYS A 171 14.21 -8.61 2.78
C LYS A 171 13.82 -7.12 2.79
N MET A 172 14.80 -6.20 2.93
CA MET A 172 14.56 -4.76 3.00
C MET A 172 14.08 -4.16 1.66
N ARG A 173 14.74 -4.47 0.52
CA ARG A 173 14.25 -4.06 -0.83
C ARG A 173 12.84 -4.61 -1.13
N ARG A 174 12.48 -5.76 -0.57
CA ARG A 174 11.22 -6.46 -0.82
C ARG A 174 10.06 -5.92 0.03
N GLN A 175 10.33 -5.55 1.28
CA GLN A 175 9.35 -4.84 2.14
C GLN A 175 9.06 -3.44 1.59
N GLU A 176 10.06 -2.79 0.96
CA GLU A 176 9.89 -1.55 0.21
C GLU A 176 8.97 -1.71 -1.01
N GLY A 177 9.17 -2.74 -1.84
CA GLY A 177 8.34 -3.01 -3.02
C GLY A 177 6.87 -3.25 -2.69
N ILE A 178 6.58 -4.10 -1.70
CA ILE A 178 5.20 -4.38 -1.24
C ILE A 178 4.54 -3.09 -0.72
N SER A 179 5.29 -2.22 -0.02
CA SER A 179 4.75 -0.93 0.45
C SER A 179 4.45 0.07 -0.67
N ARG A 180 5.23 0.09 -1.77
CA ARG A 180 5.00 1.00 -2.91
C ARG A 180 3.74 0.63 -3.68
N PHE A 181 3.55 -0.65 -3.99
CA PHE A 181 2.31 -1.11 -4.65
C PHE A 181 1.07 -0.86 -3.77
N TYR A 182 1.21 -1.04 -2.45
CA TYR A 182 0.14 -0.70 -1.50
C TYR A 182 -0.17 0.80 -1.48
N ILE A 183 0.82 1.68 -1.59
CA ILE A 183 0.56 3.13 -1.67
C ILE A 183 -0.12 3.48 -3.00
N ILE A 184 0.37 2.94 -4.12
CA ILE A 184 -0.19 3.20 -5.46
C ILE A 184 -1.66 2.78 -5.53
N GLN A 185 -1.99 1.57 -5.07
CA GLN A 185 -3.38 1.08 -5.10
C GLN A 185 -4.30 1.90 -4.18
N VAL A 186 -3.83 2.37 -3.02
CA VAL A 186 -4.61 3.26 -2.13
C VAL A 186 -4.85 4.61 -2.78
N VAL A 187 -3.81 5.23 -3.37
CA VAL A 187 -3.94 6.53 -4.05
C VAL A 187 -4.88 6.43 -5.23
N PHE A 188 -4.74 5.39 -6.06
CA PHE A 188 -5.61 5.17 -7.21
C PHE A 188 -7.06 4.91 -6.79
N ARG A 189 -7.29 4.08 -5.76
CA ARG A 189 -8.63 3.88 -5.18
C ARG A 189 -9.26 5.19 -4.69
N ASN A 190 -8.49 6.02 -3.98
CA ASN A 190 -8.98 7.29 -3.48
C ASN A 190 -9.29 8.28 -4.63
N ALA A 191 -8.46 8.31 -5.67
CA ALA A 191 -8.70 9.11 -6.86
C ALA A 191 -9.99 8.67 -7.58
N LEU A 192 -10.24 7.36 -7.69
CA LEU A 192 -11.49 6.83 -8.25
C LEU A 192 -12.71 7.23 -7.40
N GLU A 193 -12.67 7.04 -6.08
CA GLU A 193 -13.78 7.45 -5.20
C GLU A 193 -14.10 8.95 -5.33
N ILE A 194 -13.07 9.81 -5.35
CA ILE A 194 -13.26 11.26 -5.57
C ILE A 194 -13.84 11.52 -6.96
N GLY A 195 -13.31 10.87 -8.00
CA GLY A 195 -13.78 11.00 -9.37
C GLY A 195 -15.26 10.62 -9.51
N PHE A 196 -15.69 9.51 -8.93
CA PHE A 196 -17.10 9.11 -8.90
C PHE A 196 -17.97 10.02 -8.03
N LEU A 197 -17.45 10.57 -6.93
CA LEU A 197 -18.20 11.54 -6.12
C LEU A 197 -18.48 12.83 -6.92
N VAL A 198 -17.44 13.35 -7.58
CA VAL A 198 -17.53 14.54 -8.44
C VAL A 198 -18.43 14.26 -9.65
N GLY A 199 -18.26 13.11 -10.30
CA GLY A 199 -19.08 12.68 -11.43
C GLY A 199 -20.56 12.57 -11.06
N GLN A 200 -20.88 12.05 -9.87
CA GLN A 200 -22.27 11.93 -9.40
C GLN A 200 -22.91 13.31 -9.26
N TYR A 201 -22.17 14.27 -8.69
CA TYR A 201 -22.63 15.64 -8.53
C TYR A 201 -22.93 16.31 -9.88
N PHE A 202 -22.04 16.15 -10.87
CA PHE A 202 -22.23 16.77 -12.18
C PHE A 202 -23.28 16.06 -13.05
N LEU A 203 -23.46 14.75 -12.91
CA LEU A 203 -24.43 13.99 -13.69
C LEU A 203 -25.86 14.09 -13.14
N TYR A 204 -26.00 14.08 -11.81
CA TYR A 204 -27.31 13.91 -11.15
C TYR A 204 -27.66 15.00 -10.15
N GLY A 205 -26.70 15.81 -9.70
CA GLY A 205 -26.92 16.79 -8.64
C GLY A 205 -27.28 16.15 -7.30
N PHE A 206 -28.25 16.74 -6.59
CA PHE A 206 -28.73 16.28 -5.27
C PHE A 206 -30.23 16.03 -5.20
N ASN A 207 -30.94 16.18 -6.32
CA ASN A 207 -32.38 16.04 -6.39
C ASN A 207 -32.78 15.46 -7.73
N VAL A 208 -33.63 14.43 -7.68
CA VAL A 208 -34.27 13.88 -8.88
C VAL A 208 -35.59 14.63 -9.08
N PRO A 209 -35.76 15.35 -10.21
CA PRO A 209 -36.97 16.11 -10.45
C PRO A 209 -38.17 15.18 -10.62
N SER A 210 -39.36 15.62 -10.17
CA SER A 210 -40.60 14.86 -10.38
C SER A 210 -41.13 14.95 -11.80
N MET A 211 -40.75 16.01 -12.54
CA MET A 211 -41.13 16.27 -13.91
C MET A 211 -39.91 16.75 -14.71
N TYR A 212 -39.78 16.26 -15.95
CA TYR A 212 -38.71 16.56 -16.89
C TYR A 212 -39.32 17.05 -18.21
N GLU A 213 -38.93 18.26 -18.62
CA GLU A 213 -39.34 18.85 -19.90
C GLU A 213 -38.41 18.34 -21.01
N CYS A 214 -38.99 17.83 -22.10
CA CYS A 214 -38.24 17.17 -23.17
C CYS A 214 -38.71 17.63 -24.56
N ASP A 215 -37.76 17.94 -25.43
CA ASP A 215 -37.96 18.37 -26.83
C ASP A 215 -37.26 17.45 -27.85
N ARG A 216 -36.73 16.29 -27.41
CA ARG A 216 -35.91 15.43 -28.24
C ARG A 216 -36.71 14.61 -29.25
N TYR A 217 -36.21 14.51 -30.48
CA TYR A 217 -36.79 13.64 -31.52
C TYR A 217 -36.95 12.19 -31.01
N PRO A 218 -38.11 11.53 -31.19
CA PRO A 218 -39.20 11.84 -32.12
C PRO A 218 -40.35 12.70 -31.56
N CYS A 219 -40.16 13.43 -30.45
CA CYS A 219 -41.18 14.32 -29.92
C CYS A 219 -41.40 15.52 -30.87
N ILE A 220 -42.67 15.79 -31.23
CA ILE A 220 -43.04 16.84 -32.21
C ILE A 220 -43.04 18.23 -31.56
N LYS A 221 -43.32 18.27 -30.26
CA LYS A 221 -43.34 19.46 -29.40
C LYS A 221 -42.67 19.11 -28.08
N GLU A 222 -42.41 20.14 -27.30
CA GLU A 222 -42.01 19.99 -25.90
C GLU A 222 -43.10 19.24 -25.12
N VAL A 223 -42.69 18.21 -24.38
CA VAL A 223 -43.56 17.36 -23.58
C VAL A 223 -43.07 17.29 -22.14
N GLU A 224 -44.02 17.17 -21.21
CA GLU A 224 -43.73 16.94 -19.80
C GLU A 224 -43.67 15.43 -19.53
N CYS A 225 -42.57 14.98 -18.94
CA CYS A 225 -42.35 13.58 -18.55
C CYS A 225 -42.27 13.44 -17.04
N TYR A 226 -43.00 12.48 -16.47
CA TYR A 226 -43.04 12.24 -15.03
C TYR A 226 -42.11 11.09 -14.64
N VAL A 227 -41.32 11.32 -13.59
CA VAL A 227 -40.31 10.38 -13.11
C VAL A 227 -40.89 9.49 -12.00
N SER A 228 -40.64 8.18 -12.07
CA SER A 228 -41.01 7.24 -11.00
C SER A 228 -40.24 7.49 -9.70
N ARG A 229 -40.97 7.57 -8.59
CA ARG A 229 -40.47 7.67 -7.19
C ARG A 229 -39.32 8.68 -7.00
N PRO A 230 -39.51 9.96 -7.38
CA PRO A 230 -38.44 10.95 -7.38
C PRO A 230 -37.92 11.25 -5.96
N THR A 231 -38.81 11.22 -4.95
CA THR A 231 -38.46 11.43 -3.54
C THR A 231 -37.62 10.29 -2.99
N GLU A 232 -38.02 9.04 -3.21
CA GLU A 232 -37.23 7.86 -2.79
C GLU A 232 -35.86 7.87 -3.45
N LYS A 233 -35.79 8.05 -4.77
CA LYS A 233 -34.52 8.14 -5.52
C LYS A 233 -33.63 9.27 -5.00
N THR A 234 -34.20 10.43 -4.68
CA THR A 234 -33.47 11.56 -4.08
C THR A 234 -32.88 11.20 -2.72
N VAL A 235 -33.66 10.56 -1.83
CA VAL A 235 -33.18 10.14 -0.49
C VAL A 235 -32.01 9.16 -0.64
N PHE A 236 -32.13 8.16 -1.51
CA PHE A 236 -31.04 7.20 -1.75
C PHE A 236 -29.81 7.85 -2.38
N LEU A 237 -30.02 8.78 -3.32
CA LEU A 237 -28.93 9.53 -3.96
C LEU A 237 -28.12 10.31 -2.93
N VAL A 238 -28.79 11.09 -2.07
CA VAL A 238 -28.14 11.87 -1.01
C VAL A 238 -27.46 10.97 0.00
N PHE A 239 -28.11 9.87 0.39
CA PHE A 239 -27.54 8.88 1.31
C PHE A 239 -26.24 8.28 0.77
N MET A 240 -26.25 7.81 -0.48
CA MET A 240 -25.07 7.23 -1.13
C MET A 240 -23.95 8.26 -1.30
N PHE A 241 -24.30 9.51 -1.62
CA PHE A 241 -23.34 10.61 -1.69
C PHE A 241 -22.68 10.87 -0.33
N ALA A 242 -23.47 10.95 0.75
CA ALA A 242 -22.97 11.20 2.10
C ALA A 242 -22.04 10.07 2.59
N VAL A 243 -22.45 8.81 2.43
CA VAL A 243 -21.61 7.65 2.75
C VAL A 243 -20.31 7.67 1.94
N SER A 244 -20.38 8.07 0.67
CA SER A 244 -19.20 8.21 -0.19
C SER A 244 -18.27 9.34 0.23
N GLY A 245 -18.82 10.50 0.57
CA GLY A 245 -18.06 11.63 1.11
C GLY A 245 -17.36 11.26 2.41
N ILE A 246 -18.06 10.60 3.34
CA ILE A 246 -17.48 10.13 4.61
C ILE A 246 -16.34 9.16 4.34
N CYS A 247 -16.50 8.21 3.41
CA CYS A 247 -15.40 7.30 3.02
C CYS A 247 -14.19 8.05 2.49
N VAL A 248 -14.37 9.02 1.60
CA VAL A 248 -13.27 9.82 1.04
C VAL A 248 -12.55 10.57 2.15
N VAL A 249 -13.29 11.22 3.06
CA VAL A 249 -12.71 11.96 4.19
C VAL A 249 -11.93 11.02 5.10
N LEU A 250 -12.48 9.85 5.46
CA LEU A 250 -11.79 8.87 6.29
C LEU A 250 -10.54 8.29 5.60
N ASN A 251 -10.62 8.00 4.30
CA ASN A 251 -9.47 7.56 3.48
C ASN A 251 -8.36 8.63 3.47
N LEU A 252 -8.73 9.90 3.28
CA LEU A 252 -7.79 11.02 3.28
C LEU A 252 -7.18 11.27 4.66
N ALA A 253 -7.98 11.17 5.73
CA ALA A 253 -7.51 11.30 7.10
C ALA A 253 -6.50 10.19 7.43
N GLU A 254 -6.79 8.93 7.06
CA GLU A 254 -5.87 7.80 7.22
C GLU A 254 -4.59 8.01 6.40
N LEU A 255 -4.71 8.44 5.14
CA LEU A 255 -3.56 8.71 4.28
C LEU A 255 -2.70 9.85 4.81
N ASN A 256 -3.31 10.93 5.32
CA ASN A 256 -2.59 12.07 5.89
C ASN A 256 -1.88 11.67 7.19
N HIS A 257 -2.56 10.93 8.08
CA HIS A 257 -1.95 10.43 9.32
C HIS A 257 -0.75 9.52 9.06
N LEU A 258 -0.90 8.55 8.15
CA LEU A 258 0.16 7.63 7.75
C LEU A 258 1.28 8.33 6.98
N GLY A 259 0.90 9.20 6.04
CA GLY A 259 1.79 9.98 5.20
C GLY A 259 2.66 10.91 6.04
N TRP A 260 2.07 11.64 6.98
CA TRP A 260 2.80 12.54 7.87
C TRP A 260 3.79 11.78 8.77
N ARG A 261 3.41 10.62 9.32
CA ARG A 261 4.34 9.77 10.10
C ARG A 261 5.51 9.29 9.25
N LYS A 262 5.24 8.77 8.05
CA LYS A 262 6.27 8.27 7.12
C LYS A 262 7.19 9.40 6.64
N ILE A 263 6.64 10.55 6.28
CA ILE A 263 7.39 11.74 5.85
C ILE A 263 8.25 12.28 7.00
N LYS A 264 7.70 12.39 8.22
CA LYS A 264 8.46 12.85 9.40
C LYS A 264 9.63 11.90 9.73
N MET A 265 9.43 10.59 9.60
CA MET A 265 10.51 9.60 9.76
C MET A 265 11.54 9.66 8.63
N ALA A 266 11.11 9.84 7.38
CA ALA A 266 12.01 9.99 6.23
C ALA A 266 12.84 11.28 6.32
N VAL A 267 12.22 12.41 6.68
CA VAL A 267 12.90 13.70 6.88
C VAL A 267 13.92 13.61 8.03
N ARG A 268 13.58 12.97 9.15
CA ARG A 268 14.54 12.71 10.24
C ARG A 268 15.70 11.83 9.79
N GLY A 269 15.43 10.79 8.99
CA GLY A 269 16.48 9.92 8.42
C GLY A 269 17.41 10.65 7.45
N VAL A 270 16.87 11.53 6.60
CA VAL A 270 17.65 12.38 5.69
C VAL A 270 18.47 13.42 6.47
N GLN A 271 17.90 14.02 7.53
CA GLN A 271 18.62 14.94 8.41
C GLN A 271 19.75 14.24 9.18
N ALA A 272 19.53 13.02 9.69
CA ALA A 272 20.58 12.23 10.35
C ALA A 272 21.71 11.86 9.38
N LYS A 273 21.37 11.47 8.14
CA LYS A 273 22.35 11.16 7.08
C LYS A 273 23.11 12.41 6.61
N ARG A 274 22.46 13.59 6.56
CA ARG A 274 23.15 14.87 6.29
C ARG A 274 24.11 15.25 7.43
N LYS A 275 23.72 15.07 8.69
CA LYS A 275 24.59 15.31 9.85
C LYS A 275 25.82 14.39 9.82
N SER A 276 25.64 13.10 9.56
CA SER A 276 26.78 12.16 9.49
C SER A 276 27.73 12.49 8.33
N ILE A 277 27.22 12.90 7.16
CA ILE A 277 28.06 13.29 6.02
C ILE A 277 28.83 14.59 6.32
N TYR A 278 28.21 15.55 7.01
CA TYR A 278 28.89 16.79 7.42
C TYR A 278 30.00 16.50 8.45
N GLU A 279 29.73 15.61 9.40
CA GLU A 279 30.66 15.25 10.48
C GLU A 279 31.86 14.42 9.97
N ILE A 280 31.65 13.54 8.98
CA ILE A 280 32.72 12.84 8.27
C ILE A 280 33.59 13.84 7.50
N ARG A 281 32.98 14.76 6.73
CA ARG A 281 33.71 15.75 5.94
C ARG A 281 34.54 16.73 6.80
N ASN A 282 34.11 16.99 8.04
CA ASN A 282 34.83 17.86 8.96
C ASN A 282 35.98 17.15 9.70
N LYS A 283 35.98 15.81 9.75
CA LYS A 283 37.09 15.00 10.26
C LYS A 283 38.22 14.81 9.24
N ASP A 284 37.91 14.91 7.96
CA ASP A 284 38.88 14.80 6.86
C ASP A 284 39.64 16.11 6.57
N LEU A 285 39.33 17.20 7.28
CA LEU A 285 40.08 18.46 7.16
C LEU A 285 41.32 18.43 8.07
N PRO A 286 42.56 18.50 7.54
CA PRO A 286 43.74 18.51 8.39
C PRO A 286 43.74 19.76 9.26
N ARG A 287 43.92 19.58 10.58
CA ARG A 287 44.14 20.66 11.54
C ARG A 287 45.48 21.32 11.21
N MET A 288 45.44 22.37 10.39
CA MET A 288 46.64 23.12 10.00
C MET A 288 47.17 23.85 11.24
N SER A 289 48.29 23.36 11.78
CA SER A 289 49.06 24.05 12.80
C SER A 289 49.66 25.33 12.19
N MET A 290 49.30 26.48 12.74
CA MET A 290 49.89 27.78 12.41
C MET A 290 51.41 27.76 12.66
N PRO A 291 52.25 28.13 11.67
CA PRO A 291 53.66 28.40 11.93
C PRO A 291 53.82 29.77 12.58
N ASN A 292 54.58 29.80 13.67
CA ASN A 292 55.12 31.01 14.27
C ASN A 292 56.01 31.72 13.23
N PHE A 293 55.62 32.91 12.77
CA PHE A 293 56.51 33.75 11.96
C PHE A 293 57.12 34.83 12.85
N GLY A 294 58.38 34.61 13.21
CA GLY A 294 59.23 35.58 13.87
C GLY A 294 59.77 36.62 12.88
N ARG A 295 59.77 37.88 13.34
CA ARG A 295 60.66 39.02 13.03
C ARG A 295 61.26 39.14 11.63
N THR A 296 60.95 40.28 11.00
CA THR A 296 61.93 41.04 10.22
C THR A 296 62.03 42.46 10.77
N GLN A 297 63.27 42.90 11.03
CA GLN A 297 63.66 44.27 11.34
C GLN A 297 63.80 45.08 10.04
N SER A 298 63.41 46.36 10.07
CA SER A 298 63.93 47.50 9.27
C SER A 298 63.18 48.74 9.79
N SER A 299 63.71 49.50 10.77
CA SER A 299 64.63 50.66 10.68
C SER A 299 64.22 51.71 9.63
N ASP A 300 63.48 52.75 10.03
CA ASP A 300 63.98 54.13 10.31
C ASP A 300 62.99 55.28 9.96
N SER A 301 62.96 56.28 10.88
CA SER A 301 62.64 57.72 10.71
C SER A 301 61.24 58.17 10.22
N ALA A 302 60.62 59.28 10.66
CA ALA A 302 60.89 60.32 11.66
C ALA A 302 59.67 61.31 11.71
N TYR A 303 59.60 62.15 12.77
CA TYR A 303 58.77 63.37 12.98
C TYR A 303 57.26 63.15 13.21
N VAL A 304 56.56 63.68 14.24
CA VAL A 304 56.73 64.79 15.22
C VAL A 304 56.15 64.32 16.55
#